data_AF-A0A2E1S8H1-F1
#
_entry.id   AF-A0A2E1S8H1-F1
#
_cell.length_a   1.000
_cell.length_b   1.000
_cell.length_c   1.000
_cell.angle_alpha   90.00
_cell.angle_beta   90.00
_cell.angle_gamma   90.00
#
_symmetry.space_group_name_H-M   'P 1'
#
loop_
_entity.id
_entity.type
_entity.pdbx_description
1 polymer ?
#
loop_
_entity_poly.entity_id
_entity_poly.type
_entity_poly.pdbx_seq_one_letter_code
_entity_poly.pdbx_strand_id
1 'polypeptide(L)' 'MNKITSIIGCVFCIAFLIGLATTLTRSMMIGFKDVLPVYILMGLVIIMMLYEAFGDKKK' A
#
# COMPACT_ATOMS: atom_id res chain seq x y z
N MET A 1 -15.43 2.46 15.06
CA MET A 1 -14.87 1.13 14.74
C MET A 1 -13.78 0.81 15.75
N ASN A 2 -13.67 -0.44 16.19
CA ASN A 2 -12.63 -0.82 17.15
C ASN A 2 -11.24 -0.55 16.53
N LYS A 3 -10.32 0.11 17.25
CA LYS A 3 -8.97 0.44 16.72
C LYS A 3 -8.23 -0.83 16.25
N ILE A 4 -8.49 -1.94 16.92
CA ILE A 4 -7.99 -3.28 16.58
C ILE A 4 -8.46 -3.72 15.18
N THR A 5 -9.74 -3.52 14.85
CA THR A 5 -10.28 -3.81 13.50
C THR A 5 -9.59 -2.98 12.42
N SER A 6 -9.33 -1.70 12.69
CA SER A 6 -8.66 -0.82 11.73
C SER A 6 -7.20 -1.24 11.51
N ILE A 7 -6.47 -1.56 12.58
CA ILE A 7 -5.08 -2.04 12.51
C ILE A 7 -4.99 -3.35 11.72
N ILE A 8 -5.85 -4.33 12.02
CA ILE A 8 -5.85 -5.62 11.32
C ILE A 8 -6.17 -5.43 9.83
N GLY A 9 -7.17 -4.61 9.51
CA GLY A 9 -7.50 -4.27 8.12
C GLY A 9 -6.36 -3.54 7.40
N CYS A 10 -5.64 -2.65 8.09
CA CYS A 10 -4.50 -1.91 7.55
C CYS A 10 -3.33 -2.86 7.22
N VAL A 11 -2.98 -3.76 8.14
CA VAL A 11 -1.92 -4.76 7.94
C VAL A 11 -2.26 -5.69 6.76
N PHE A 12 -3.49 -6.17 6.68
CA PHE A 12 -3.94 -7.02 5.57
C PHE A 12 -3.89 -6.30 4.22
N CYS A 13 -4.28 -5.03 4.18
CA CYS A 13 -4.22 -4.20 2.98
C CYS A 13 -2.78 -3.92 2.53
N ILE A 14 -1.87 -3.62 3.46
CA ILE A 14 -0.45 -3.43 3.15
C ILE A 14 0.16 -4.71 2.58
N ALA A 15 -0.11 -5.87 3.18
CA ALA A 15 0.36 -7.16 2.66
C ALA A 15 -0.17 -7.44 1.25
N PHE A 16 -1.44 -7.11 0.99
CA PHE A 16 -2.06 -7.24 -0.33
C PHE A 16 -1.42 -6.32 -1.38
N LEU A 17 -1.23 -5.03 -1.06
CA LEU A 17 -0.61 -4.05 -1.95
C LEU A 17 0.83 -4.44 -2.32
N ILE A 18 1.62 -4.91 -1.34
CA ILE A 18 2.98 -5.42 -1.59
C ILE A 18 2.95 -6.63 -2.52
N GLY A 19 2.00 -7.56 -2.33
CA GLY A 19 1.81 -8.72 -3.21
C GLY A 19 1.46 -8.32 -4.66
N LEU A 20 0.59 -7.32 -4.84
CA LEU A 20 0.26 -6.77 -6.16
C LEU A 20 1.47 -6.12 -6.83
N ALA A 21 2.23 -5.30 -6.10
CA ALA A 21 3.45 -4.66 -6.62
C ALA A 21 4.48 -5.69 -7.10
N THR A 22 4.64 -6.78 -6.34
CA THR A 22 5.57 -7.87 -6.69
C THR A 22 5.12 -8.62 -7.95
N THR A 23 3.80 -8.80 -8.14
CA THR A 23 3.23 -9.46 -9.32
C THR A 23 3.37 -8.60 -10.57
N LEU A 24 3.13 -7.29 -10.46
CA LEU A 24 3.32 -6.32 -11.55
C LEU A 24 4.79 -6.23 -11.97
N THR A 25 5.72 -6.31 -11.02
CA THR A 25 7.17 -6.29 -11.27
C THR A 25 7.68 -7.54 -11.99
N ARG A 26 7.03 -8.69 -11.77
CA ARG A 26 7.33 -9.95 -12.48
C ARG A 26 6.58 -10.09 -13.80
N SER A 27 5.70 -9.15 -14.16
CA SER A 27 4.99 -9.15 -15.42
C SER A 27 5.95 -8.96 -16.59
N MET A 28 5.87 -9.86 -17.58
CA MET A 28 6.72 -9.93 -18.77
C MET A 28 6.68 -8.66 -19.65
N MET A 29 5.75 -7.74 -19.35
CA MET A 29 5.50 -6.50 -20.09
C MET A 29 6.18 -5.26 -19.45
N ILE A 30 6.80 -5.37 -18.27
CA ILE A 30 7.39 -4.25 -17.52
C ILE A 30 8.92 -4.37 -17.47
N GLY A 31 9.62 -3.33 -17.93
CA GLY A 31 11.07 -3.21 -17.78
C GLY A 31 11.47 -2.66 -16.40
N PHE A 32 12.73 -2.86 -15.99
CA PHE A 32 13.28 -2.30 -14.73
C PHE A 32 13.12 -0.78 -14.58
N LYS A 33 12.89 -0.05 -15.67
CA LYS A 33 12.65 1.40 -15.67
C LYS A 33 11.19 1.75 -15.36
N ASP A 34 10.26 0.85 -15.70
CA ASP A 34 8.81 1.01 -15.49
C ASP A 34 8.38 0.59 -14.07
N VAL A 35 9.20 -0.20 -13.38
CA VAL A 35 8.91 -0.61 -11.98
C VAL A 35 9.14 0.52 -10.97
N LEU A 36 10.06 1.43 -11.28
CA LEU A 36 10.47 2.52 -10.39
C LEU A 36 9.31 3.48 -10.05
N PRO A 37 8.51 3.99 -11.02
CA PRO A 37 7.34 4.80 -10.72
C PRO A 37 6.25 4.02 -9.98
N VAL A 38 6.12 2.71 -10.21
CA VAL A 38 5.13 1.86 -9.52
C VAL A 38 5.46 1.75 -8.04
N TYR A 39 6.73 1.53 -7.67
CA TYR A 39 7.14 1.51 -6.26
C TYR A 39 6.92 2.85 -5.55
N ILE A 40 7.15 3.97 -6.24
CA ILE A 40 6.93 5.31 -5.69
C ILE A 40 5.43 5.55 -5.42
N LEU A 41 4.57 5.21 -6.39
CA LEU A 41 3.11 5.32 -6.23
C LEU A 41 2.59 4.40 -5.13
N MET A 42 3.05 3.16 -5.07
CA MET A 42 2.64 2.20 -4.03
C MET A 42 3.09 2.64 -2.63
N GLY A 43 4.31 3.18 -2.52
CA GLY A 43 4.79 3.77 -1.26
C GLY A 43 3.94 4.97 -0.82
N LEU A 44 3.58 5.86 -1.74
CA LEU A 44 2.72 7.02 -1.46
C LEU A 44 1.34 6.61 -0.96
N VAL A 45 0.72 5.61 -1.60
CA VAL A 45 -0.60 5.08 -1.22
C VAL A 45 -0.57 4.47 0.18
N ILE A 46 0.47 3.71 0.51
CA ILE A 46 0.64 3.14 1.86
C ILE A 46 0.80 4.26 2.90
N ILE A 47 1.57 5.32 2.60
CA ILE A 47 1.74 6.46 3.51
C ILE A 47 0.40 7.20 3.74
N MET A 48 -0.39 7.44 2.69
CA MET A 48 -1.72 8.03 2.84
C MET A 48 -2.67 7.14 3.64
N MET A 49 -2.66 5.84 3.40
CA MET A 49 -3.50 4.90 4.12
C MET A 49 -3.12 4.81 5.61
N LEU A 50 -1.83 4.81 5.92
CA LEU A 50 -1.34 4.88 7.31
C LEU A 50 -1.70 6.22 7.96
N TYR A 51 -1.61 7.33 7.22
CA TYR A 51 -2.03 8.63 7.71
C TYR A 51 -3.54 8.67 8.03
N GLU A 52 -4.40 8.03 7.24
CA GLU A 52 -5.83 7.96 7.53
C GLU A 52 -6.17 6.96 8.65
N ALA A 53 -5.47 5.83 8.71
CA ALA A 53 -5.74 4.80 9.72
C ALA A 53 -5.18 5.15 11.11
N PHE A 54 -4.06 5.88 11.18
CA PHE A 54 -3.37 6.24 12.42
C PHE A 54 -3.38 7.73 12.73
N GLY A 55 -3.52 8.59 11.71
CA GLY A 55 -3.79 10.01 11.91
C GLY A 55 -5.23 10.17 12.35
N ASP A 56 -5.41 10.27 13.66
CA ASP A 56 -6.65 10.63 14.35
C ASP A 56 -7.17 11.97 13.82
N LYS A 57 -7.82 11.96 12.66
CA LYS A 57 -8.65 13.08 12.23
C LYS A 57 -9.89 13.04 13.11
N LYS A 58 -9.79 13.68 14.28
CA LYS A 58 -10.97 14.24 14.93
C LYS A 58 -11.64 15.19 13.94
N LYS A 59 -12.65 14.69 13.24
CA LYS A 59 -13.73 15.49 12.72
C LYS A 59 -15.04 14.77 13.02
#